data_AF-A0A5M7BTR7-F1
#
_entry.id   AF-A0A5M7BTR7-F1
#
_cell.length_a   1.000
_cell.length_b   1.000
_cell.length_c   1.000
_cell.angle_alpha   90.00
_cell.angle_beta   90.00
_cell.angle_gamma   90.00
#
_symmetry.space_group_name_H-M   'P 1'
#
loop_
_entity.id
_entity.type
_entity.pdbx_description
1 polymer ?
#
loop_
_entity_poly.entity_id
_entity_poly.type
_entity_poly.pdbx_seq_one_letter_code
_entity_poly.pdbx_strand_id
1 'polypeptide(L)'
;MSNASPPNRTSGDRDATRPQETPKRKIAPKRNHHDESRRGGTARGRPRNPEADRAILRAALDLFIEGGVEGTSIEQIAKRAGVGKLTVYRRWDSKEAVLAAAIESARDEIPETAPADVADVPLATLIRELLPGLAEAIADPRLRAMIARVFGASVSHPELMATYWENYVVPRRQITRVLLERAQAEGSLAADADLDVLIDMVVGAVMFRLVQPEPLDAAGARAYLESVYRRAGLIE
;
A
#
# COMPACT_ATOMS: atom_id res chain seq x y z
N MET A 1 12.56 26.49 -63.33
CA MET A 1 12.59 25.02 -63.51
C MET A 1 11.17 24.48 -63.31
N SER A 2 10.83 23.34 -63.93
CA SER A 2 9.49 22.73 -64.05
C SER A 2 8.59 22.79 -62.80
N ASN A 3 7.28 23.07 -62.82
CA ASN A 3 6.20 23.05 -63.85
C ASN A 3 5.52 21.68 -64.14
N ALA A 4 4.22 21.76 -64.43
CA ALA A 4 3.29 20.80 -65.07
C ALA A 4 2.49 19.75 -64.24
N SER A 5 1.16 19.94 -64.25
CA SER A 5 0.07 18.93 -64.37
C SER A 5 -0.58 19.11 -65.77
N PRO A 6 -1.74 18.52 -66.19
CA PRO A 6 -2.57 17.40 -65.69
C PRO A 6 -2.46 16.19 -66.67
N PRO A 7 -3.46 15.53 -67.35
CA PRO A 7 -4.96 15.50 -67.33
C PRO A 7 -5.51 14.30 -66.50
N ASN A 8 -6.81 14.00 -66.30
CA ASN A 8 -8.15 14.47 -66.72
C ASN A 8 -8.88 13.69 -67.88
N ARG A 9 -10.18 13.33 -67.64
CA ARG A 9 -11.24 12.84 -68.57
C ARG A 9 -11.16 11.36 -69.06
N THR A 10 -12.24 10.61 -69.39
CA THR A 10 -13.73 10.68 -69.22
C THR A 10 -14.42 9.35 -69.61
N SER A 11 -15.74 9.19 -69.31
CA SER A 11 -16.79 8.54 -70.15
C SER A 11 -17.27 7.10 -69.85
N GLY A 12 -18.59 6.87 -70.00
CA GLY A 12 -19.30 5.56 -69.98
C GLY A 12 -19.89 5.16 -68.62
N ASP A 13 -21.13 5.45 -68.20
CA ASP A 13 -22.43 5.77 -68.87
C ASP A 13 -23.26 4.55 -69.38
N ARG A 14 -24.60 4.65 -69.20
CA ARG A 14 -25.70 3.66 -69.38
C ARG A 14 -25.90 2.62 -68.25
N ASP A 15 -27.13 2.25 -67.84
CA ASP A 15 -28.47 2.84 -68.04
C ASP A 15 -29.47 2.31 -66.95
N ALA A 16 -30.72 2.79 -66.99
CA ALA A 16 -31.99 2.34 -66.37
C ALA A 16 -32.04 0.99 -65.59
N THR A 17 -32.84 0.84 -64.52
CA THR A 17 -34.27 1.20 -64.47
C THR A 17 -34.80 1.44 -63.05
N ARG A 18 -35.92 2.16 -62.92
CA ARG A 18 -36.63 2.52 -61.66
C ARG A 18 -37.70 1.43 -61.26
N PRO A 19 -38.60 1.59 -60.26
CA PRO A 19 -38.85 0.51 -59.28
C PRO A 19 -40.30 -0.03 -59.26
N GLN A 20 -40.57 -0.98 -58.36
CA GLN A 20 -41.91 -1.29 -57.84
C GLN A 20 -41.87 -1.52 -56.32
N GLU A 21 -42.88 -0.98 -55.62
CA GLU A 21 -43.22 -1.33 -54.23
C GLU A 21 -44.17 -2.57 -54.27
N THR A 22 -44.72 -3.19 -53.22
CA THR A 22 -44.88 -2.99 -51.76
C THR A 22 -45.16 -4.44 -51.18
N PRO A 23 -45.78 -4.73 -50.00
CA PRO A 23 -46.00 -3.99 -48.75
C PRO A 23 -45.52 -4.74 -47.46
N LYS A 24 -45.65 -4.07 -46.31
CA LYS A 24 -45.35 -4.62 -44.97
C LYS A 24 -46.37 -5.68 -44.51
N ARG A 25 -45.96 -6.77 -43.85
CA ARG A 25 -46.87 -7.60 -43.01
C ARG A 25 -46.22 -8.31 -41.80
N LYS A 26 -46.64 -7.86 -40.61
CA LYS A 26 -46.70 -8.49 -39.26
C LYS A 26 -45.89 -9.79 -38.96
N ILE A 27 -44.94 -9.64 -38.04
CA ILE A 27 -44.47 -10.63 -37.04
C ILE A 27 -45.64 -10.89 -36.03
N ALA A 28 -45.89 -12.02 -35.36
CA ALA A 28 -45.22 -13.33 -35.09
C ALA A 28 -46.29 -14.48 -35.16
N PRO A 29 -46.20 -15.69 -34.51
CA PRO A 29 -45.10 -16.37 -33.80
C PRO A 29 -44.94 -17.90 -34.07
N LYS A 30 -43.82 -18.50 -33.61
CA LYS A 30 -43.82 -19.68 -32.68
C LYS A 30 -42.40 -20.01 -32.17
N ARG A 31 -42.29 -20.99 -31.26
CA ARG A 31 -41.13 -21.27 -30.39
C ARG A 31 -40.27 -22.45 -30.86
N ASN A 32 -38.97 -22.35 -30.56
CA ASN A 32 -37.99 -23.37 -30.15
C ASN A 32 -37.89 -24.72 -30.90
N HIS A 33 -36.69 -25.07 -31.35
CA HIS A 33 -35.82 -26.04 -30.65
C HIS A 33 -34.33 -25.80 -30.97
N HIS A 34 -33.44 -26.52 -30.26
CA HIS A 34 -31.97 -26.51 -30.32
C HIS A 34 -31.39 -26.35 -31.74
N ASP A 35 -30.38 -25.52 -32.00
CA ASP A 35 -29.03 -25.54 -31.41
C ASP A 35 -28.33 -24.17 -31.60
N GLU A 36 -27.43 -23.79 -30.70
CA GLU A 36 -26.43 -22.74 -31.00
C GLU A 36 -25.23 -22.79 -30.05
N SER A 37 -24.10 -23.32 -30.53
CA SER A 37 -22.82 -23.16 -29.83
C SER A 37 -22.37 -21.69 -29.87
N ARG A 38 -22.05 -21.09 -28.71
CA ARG A 38 -21.27 -19.84 -28.64
C ARG A 38 -20.09 -19.97 -27.69
N ARG A 39 -18.89 -19.87 -28.28
CA ARG A 39 -17.65 -19.50 -27.58
C ARG A 39 -17.74 -18.02 -27.16
N GLY A 40 -17.09 -17.66 -26.05
CA GLY A 40 -16.86 -16.24 -25.69
C GLY A 40 -17.16 -15.95 -24.23
N GLY A 41 -16.15 -16.02 -23.37
CA GLY A 41 -16.29 -15.82 -21.93
C GLY A 41 -15.01 -16.17 -21.18
N THR A 42 -13.90 -15.51 -21.52
CA THR A 42 -12.64 -15.67 -20.79
C THR A 42 -12.84 -15.39 -19.30
N ALA A 43 -12.27 -16.24 -18.44
CA ALA A 43 -12.58 -16.25 -17.02
C ALA A 43 -12.25 -14.89 -16.37
N ARG A 44 -13.30 -14.17 -15.97
CA ARG A 44 -13.19 -12.99 -15.09
C ARG A 44 -12.57 -13.48 -13.78
N GLY A 45 -11.31 -13.10 -13.55
CA GLY A 45 -10.48 -13.71 -12.51
C GLY A 45 -11.18 -13.75 -11.16
N ARG A 46 -11.13 -14.92 -10.48
CA ARG A 46 -11.75 -15.10 -9.16
C ARG A 46 -11.28 -13.96 -8.22
N PRO A 47 -12.18 -13.28 -7.49
CA PRO A 47 -11.82 -12.13 -6.66
C PRO A 47 -10.61 -12.39 -5.76
N ARG A 48 -9.81 -11.34 -5.51
CA ARG A 48 -8.69 -11.36 -4.55
C ARG A 48 -9.21 -11.97 -3.24
N ASN A 49 -8.63 -13.09 -2.79
CA ASN A 49 -9.05 -13.72 -1.54
C ASN A 49 -8.25 -13.09 -0.38
N PRO A 50 -8.84 -12.18 0.44
CA PRO A 50 -8.09 -11.44 1.44
C PRO A 50 -7.52 -12.33 2.54
N GLU A 51 -8.13 -13.50 2.78
CA GLU A 51 -7.64 -14.47 3.75
C GLU A 51 -6.30 -15.07 3.31
N ALA A 52 -6.16 -15.36 2.02
CA ALA A 52 -4.93 -15.87 1.43
C ALA A 52 -3.85 -14.78 1.35
N ASP A 53 -4.22 -13.53 1.10
CA ASP A 53 -3.29 -12.39 1.17
C ASP A 53 -2.74 -12.25 2.61
N ARG A 54 -3.60 -12.20 3.64
CA ARG A 54 -3.20 -12.15 5.06
C ARG A 54 -2.38 -13.39 5.49
N ALA A 55 -2.71 -14.58 4.99
CA ALA A 55 -1.97 -15.81 5.30
C ALA A 55 -0.53 -15.76 4.75
N ILE A 56 -0.36 -15.23 3.53
CA ILE A 56 0.96 -15.05 2.92
C ILE A 56 1.78 -14.00 3.68
N LEU A 57 1.19 -12.85 4.00
CA LEU A 57 1.87 -11.77 4.72
C LEU A 57 2.31 -12.19 6.13
N ARG A 58 1.44 -12.84 6.92
CA ARG A 58 1.84 -13.39 8.23
C ARG A 58 2.97 -14.42 8.10
N ALA A 59 2.86 -15.36 7.16
CA ALA A 59 3.89 -16.38 6.95
C ALA A 59 5.25 -15.78 6.55
N ALA A 60 5.27 -14.71 5.75
CA ALA A 60 6.47 -13.97 5.38
C ALA A 60 7.07 -13.22 6.57
N LEU A 61 6.23 -12.55 7.38
CA LEU A 61 6.67 -11.87 8.60
C LEU A 61 7.24 -12.84 9.66
N ASP A 62 6.58 -13.98 9.88
CA ASP A 62 7.06 -15.00 10.82
C ASP A 62 8.44 -15.53 10.41
N LEU A 63 8.63 -15.85 9.11
CA LEU A 63 9.93 -16.26 8.55
C LEU A 63 11.00 -15.18 8.66
N PHE A 64 10.64 -13.92 8.42
CA PHE A 64 11.54 -12.78 8.52
C PHE A 64 12.01 -12.52 9.96
N ILE A 65 11.11 -12.66 10.95
CA ILE A 65 11.46 -12.58 12.37
C ILE A 65 12.34 -13.78 12.77
N GLU A 66 11.99 -15.00 12.36
CA GLU A 66 12.77 -16.23 12.61
C GLU A 66 14.20 -16.17 12.04
N GLY A 67 14.35 -15.80 10.77
CA GLY A 67 15.58 -16.04 10.00
C GLY A 67 16.08 -14.88 9.13
N GLY A 68 15.46 -13.70 9.18
CA GLY A 68 15.83 -12.57 8.33
C GLY A 68 15.50 -12.79 6.85
N VAL A 69 16.19 -12.07 5.98
CA VAL A 69 15.97 -12.11 4.52
C VAL A 69 16.57 -13.39 3.91
N GLU A 70 17.66 -13.88 4.50
CA GLU A 70 18.40 -15.08 4.12
C GLU A 70 17.66 -16.36 4.53
N GLY A 71 17.04 -16.38 5.72
CA GLY A 71 16.21 -17.49 6.19
C GLY A 71 14.83 -17.59 5.53
N THR A 72 14.51 -16.68 4.59
CA THR A 72 13.19 -16.58 3.95
C THR A 72 13.24 -16.83 2.44
N SER A 73 12.28 -17.58 1.92
CA SER A 73 12.07 -17.81 0.48
C SER A 73 10.58 -17.88 0.14
N ILE A 74 10.23 -17.62 -1.13
CA ILE A 74 8.85 -17.74 -1.64
C ILE A 74 8.30 -19.15 -1.41
N GLU A 75 9.13 -20.20 -1.52
CA GLU A 75 8.79 -21.58 -1.21
C GLU A 75 8.39 -21.79 0.25
N GLN A 76 9.16 -21.27 1.20
CA GLN A 76 8.83 -21.36 2.63
C GLN A 76 7.55 -20.58 2.95
N ILE A 77 7.42 -19.36 2.41
CA ILE A 77 6.22 -18.52 2.55
C ILE A 77 4.99 -19.26 2.03
N ALA A 78 5.04 -19.77 0.80
CA ALA A 78 3.94 -20.48 0.17
C ALA A 78 3.54 -21.74 0.96
N LYS A 79 4.53 -22.55 1.37
CA LYS A 79 4.33 -23.75 2.20
C LYS A 79 3.66 -23.42 3.54
N ARG A 80 4.12 -22.36 4.22
CA ARG A 80 3.62 -21.97 5.56
C ARG A 80 2.25 -21.29 5.50
N ALA A 81 1.97 -20.54 4.44
CA ALA A 81 0.66 -19.94 4.19
C ALA A 81 -0.39 -20.93 3.61
N GLY A 82 -0.01 -22.18 3.31
CA GLY A 82 -0.91 -23.18 2.73
C GLY A 82 -1.29 -22.94 1.27
N VAL A 83 -0.44 -22.26 0.49
CA VAL A 83 -0.69 -21.89 -0.91
C VAL A 83 0.37 -22.42 -1.87
N GLY A 84 0.04 -22.57 -3.16
CA GLY A 84 1.03 -22.88 -4.20
C GLY A 84 1.92 -21.68 -4.55
N LYS A 85 3.17 -21.92 -4.99
CA LYS A 85 4.16 -20.86 -5.29
C LYS A 85 3.64 -19.76 -6.22
N LEU A 86 2.94 -20.15 -7.30
CA LEU A 86 2.31 -19.22 -8.28
C LEU A 86 1.23 -18.31 -7.68
N THR A 87 0.70 -18.64 -6.50
CA THR A 87 -0.28 -17.81 -5.78
C THR A 87 0.40 -16.69 -4.99
N VAL A 88 1.70 -16.79 -4.69
CA VAL A 88 2.50 -15.68 -4.16
C VAL A 88 2.95 -14.77 -5.30
N TYR A 89 3.58 -15.33 -6.35
CA TYR A 89 4.09 -14.54 -7.50
C TYR A 89 3.02 -13.73 -8.24
N ARG A 90 1.74 -14.15 -8.24
CA ARG A 90 0.62 -13.38 -8.83
C ARG A 90 0.24 -12.12 -8.03
N ARG A 91 0.95 -11.81 -6.94
CA ARG A 91 0.67 -10.69 -6.03
C ARG A 91 1.91 -9.86 -5.72
N TRP A 92 3.06 -10.51 -5.60
CA TRP A 92 4.36 -9.90 -5.32
C TRP A 92 5.40 -10.53 -6.24
N ASP A 93 6.03 -9.72 -7.10
CA ASP A 93 6.94 -10.22 -8.14
C ASP A 93 8.30 -10.66 -7.59
N SER A 94 8.68 -10.20 -6.38
CA SER A 94 9.93 -10.55 -5.68
C SER A 94 9.68 -10.99 -4.23
N LYS A 95 10.73 -11.53 -3.57
CA LYS A 95 10.70 -11.85 -2.14
C LYS A 95 10.66 -10.57 -1.30
N GLU A 96 11.35 -9.55 -1.78
CA GLU A 96 11.56 -8.24 -1.18
C GLU A 96 10.22 -7.48 -1.14
N ALA A 97 9.40 -7.59 -2.20
CA ALA A 97 8.06 -7.02 -2.26
C ALA A 97 7.08 -7.67 -1.26
N VAL A 98 7.08 -9.01 -1.10
CA VAL A 98 6.22 -9.67 -0.11
C VAL A 98 6.72 -9.47 1.32
N LEU A 99 8.03 -9.31 1.52
CA LEU A 99 8.61 -8.94 2.82
C LEU A 99 8.25 -7.50 3.22
N ALA A 100 8.40 -6.53 2.33
CA ALA A 100 8.03 -5.14 2.58
C ALA A 100 6.54 -5.01 2.93
N ALA A 101 5.66 -5.63 2.12
CA ALA A 101 4.21 -5.65 2.38
C ALA A 101 3.83 -6.39 3.69
N ALA A 102 4.65 -7.34 4.15
CA ALA A 102 4.45 -8.04 5.41
C ALA A 102 4.88 -7.22 6.63
N ILE A 103 5.90 -6.37 6.47
CA ILE A 103 6.33 -5.38 7.47
C ILE A 103 5.30 -4.25 7.56
N GLU A 104 4.88 -3.70 6.41
CA GLU A 104 3.79 -2.72 6.26
C GLU A 104 2.51 -3.20 6.97
N SER A 105 2.00 -4.38 6.60
CA SER A 105 0.77 -4.94 7.17
C SER A 105 0.80 -5.18 8.69
N ALA A 106 1.98 -5.29 9.32
CA ALA A 106 2.10 -5.41 10.78
C ALA A 106 2.40 -4.07 11.47
N ARG A 107 2.78 -3.05 10.70
CA ARG A 107 2.88 -1.67 11.15
C ARG A 107 1.53 -0.95 11.08
N ASP A 108 0.62 -1.39 10.21
CA ASP A 108 -0.76 -0.91 10.10
C ASP A 108 -1.68 -1.49 11.21
N GLU A 109 -1.22 -2.51 11.94
CA GLU A 109 -1.86 -2.95 13.20
C GLU A 109 -1.56 -2.01 14.38
N ILE A 110 -0.62 -1.07 14.23
CA ILE A 110 -0.35 -0.01 15.21
C ILE A 110 -1.31 1.17 14.95
N PRO A 111 -2.07 1.66 15.96
CA PRO A 111 -3.06 2.71 15.76
C PRO A 111 -2.55 3.97 15.06
N GLU A 112 -3.36 4.49 14.14
CA GLU A 112 -3.12 5.71 13.38
C GLU A 112 -4.33 6.65 13.45
N THR A 113 -4.07 7.93 13.20
CA THR A 113 -5.08 8.94 12.88
C THR A 113 -4.86 9.44 11.47
N ALA A 114 -5.80 9.18 10.55
CA ALA A 114 -5.75 9.76 9.21
C ALA A 114 -6.08 11.26 9.28
N PRO A 115 -5.40 12.15 8.53
CA PRO A 115 -5.58 13.60 8.68
C PRO A 115 -7.02 14.12 8.50
N ALA A 116 -7.84 13.40 7.73
CA ALA A 116 -9.25 13.75 7.51
C ALA A 116 -10.15 13.50 8.73
N ASP A 117 -9.85 12.49 9.56
CA ASP A 117 -10.66 12.10 10.71
C ASP A 117 -10.46 13.02 11.92
N VAL A 118 -9.45 13.91 11.84
CA VAL A 118 -8.92 14.68 12.98
C VAL A 118 -8.73 16.17 12.65
N ALA A 119 -9.39 16.66 11.60
CA ALA A 119 -9.16 18.00 11.02
C ALA A 119 -9.24 19.15 12.04
N ASP A 120 -10.15 19.05 13.01
CA ASP A 120 -10.39 20.07 14.06
C ASP A 120 -9.77 19.73 15.44
N VAL A 121 -9.04 18.61 15.57
CA VAL A 121 -8.50 18.13 16.85
C VAL A 121 -7.05 18.59 17.05
N PRO A 122 -6.71 19.35 18.11
CA PRO A 122 -5.35 19.85 18.35
C PRO A 122 -4.29 18.74 18.39
N LEU A 123 -3.11 19.01 17.84
CA LEU A 123 -2.02 18.00 17.73
C LEU A 123 -1.64 17.38 19.08
N ALA A 124 -1.55 18.18 20.14
CA ALA A 124 -1.22 17.71 21.48
C ALA A 124 -2.31 16.77 22.07
N THR A 125 -3.55 16.87 21.62
CA THR A 125 -4.64 15.93 21.98
C THR A 125 -4.46 14.61 21.22
N LEU A 126 -4.22 14.67 19.90
CA LEU A 126 -4.00 13.47 19.07
C LEU A 126 -2.83 12.63 19.54
N ILE A 127 -1.72 13.26 19.93
CA ILE A 127 -0.57 12.55 20.51
C ILE A 127 -0.97 11.85 21.81
N ARG A 128 -1.78 12.50 22.67
CA ARG A 128 -2.26 11.94 23.94
C ARG A 128 -3.26 10.79 23.73
N GLU A 129 -4.00 10.78 22.64
CA GLU A 129 -4.90 9.68 22.25
C GLU A 129 -4.15 8.49 21.63
N LEU A 130 -3.11 8.72 20.83
CA LEU A 130 -2.25 7.68 20.26
C LEU A 130 -1.28 7.04 21.28
N LEU A 131 -0.88 7.78 22.31
CA LEU A 131 0.14 7.39 23.29
C LEU A 131 -0.03 5.97 23.87
N PRO A 132 -1.23 5.52 24.30
CA PRO A 132 -1.42 4.16 24.79
C PRO A 132 -1.16 3.08 23.72
N GLY A 133 -1.66 3.27 22.49
CA GLY A 133 -1.46 2.32 21.40
C GLY A 133 0.01 2.22 20.96
N LEU A 134 0.70 3.36 20.92
CA LEU A 134 2.14 3.42 20.66
C LEU A 134 2.96 2.76 21.78
N ALA A 135 2.51 2.86 23.03
CA ALA A 135 3.18 2.25 24.18
C ALA A 135 3.07 0.72 24.19
N GLU A 136 1.87 0.17 23.96
CA GLU A 136 1.66 -1.28 23.78
C GLU A 136 2.49 -1.81 22.59
N ALA A 137 2.49 -1.09 21.46
CA ALA A 137 3.30 -1.44 20.30
C ALA A 137 4.81 -1.47 20.59
N ILE A 138 5.34 -0.52 21.37
CA ILE A 138 6.76 -0.51 21.77
C ILE A 138 7.09 -1.63 22.76
N ALA A 139 6.14 -2.05 23.60
CA ALA A 139 6.29 -3.16 24.53
C ALA A 139 6.25 -4.53 23.84
N ASP A 140 5.61 -4.64 22.66
CA ASP A 140 5.52 -5.89 21.90
C ASP A 140 6.90 -6.44 21.45
N PRO A 141 7.30 -7.65 21.91
CA PRO A 141 8.51 -8.30 21.46
C PRO A 141 8.52 -8.60 19.95
N ARG A 142 7.36 -8.78 19.30
CA ARG A 142 7.25 -9.09 17.87
C ARG A 142 7.57 -7.86 17.01
N LEU A 143 7.03 -6.67 17.32
CA LEU A 143 7.43 -5.41 16.68
C LEU A 143 8.92 -5.14 16.88
N ARG A 144 9.41 -5.26 18.13
CA ARG A 144 10.84 -5.11 18.45
C ARG A 144 11.73 -6.03 17.61
N ALA A 145 11.37 -7.31 17.49
CA ALA A 145 12.12 -8.27 16.68
C ALA A 145 12.07 -7.95 15.17
N MET A 146 10.89 -7.58 14.65
CA MET A 146 10.73 -7.13 13.25
C MET A 146 11.62 -5.91 12.95
N ILE A 147 11.56 -4.88 13.80
CA ILE A 147 12.34 -3.65 13.63
C ILE A 147 13.85 -3.93 13.68
N ALA A 148 14.32 -4.76 14.62
CA ALA A 148 15.72 -5.18 14.68
C ALA A 148 16.17 -5.91 13.39
N ARG A 149 15.29 -6.73 12.78
CA ARG A 149 15.57 -7.37 11.47
C ARG A 149 15.63 -6.37 10.32
N VAL A 150 14.71 -5.40 10.26
CA VAL A 150 14.68 -4.35 9.22
C VAL A 150 15.96 -3.50 9.27
N PHE A 151 16.36 -3.01 10.44
CA PHE A 151 17.60 -2.23 10.58
C PHE A 151 18.84 -3.09 10.34
N GLY A 152 18.86 -4.37 10.78
CA GLY A 152 19.95 -5.30 10.48
C GLY A 152 20.12 -5.63 8.99
N ALA A 153 19.02 -5.61 8.23
CA ALA A 153 19.01 -5.85 6.79
C ALA A 153 19.34 -4.59 5.94
N SER A 154 19.43 -3.41 6.55
CA SER A 154 19.52 -2.11 5.86
C SER A 154 20.64 -1.99 4.83
N VAL A 155 21.82 -2.53 5.14
CA VAL A 155 23.03 -2.46 4.27
C VAL A 155 23.17 -3.72 3.39
N SER A 156 22.70 -4.88 3.86
CA SER A 156 22.81 -6.15 3.13
C SER A 156 21.71 -6.38 2.10
N HIS A 157 20.53 -5.77 2.29
CA HIS A 157 19.36 -5.91 1.41
C HIS A 157 18.78 -4.54 1.04
N PRO A 158 19.52 -3.69 0.29
CA PRO A 158 19.09 -2.33 -0.02
C PRO A 158 17.78 -2.27 -0.82
N GLU A 159 17.47 -3.29 -1.64
CA GLU A 159 16.19 -3.38 -2.37
C GLU A 159 14.99 -3.54 -1.42
N LEU A 160 15.13 -4.34 -0.36
CA LEU A 160 14.09 -4.46 0.68
C LEU A 160 13.94 -3.14 1.44
N MET A 161 15.05 -2.48 1.78
CA MET A 161 15.01 -1.19 2.48
C MET A 161 14.38 -0.09 1.61
N ALA A 162 14.71 -0.02 0.32
CA ALA A 162 14.07 0.90 -0.63
C ALA A 162 12.56 0.63 -0.74
N THR A 163 12.16 -0.64 -0.95
CA THR A 163 10.74 -1.02 -1.04
C THR A 163 9.97 -0.67 0.24
N TYR A 164 10.57 -0.89 1.41
CA TYR A 164 9.99 -0.47 2.71
C TYR A 164 9.94 1.06 2.85
N TRP A 165 10.98 1.78 2.44
CA TRP A 165 11.02 3.23 2.54
C TRP A 165 9.97 3.92 1.67
N GLU A 166 9.85 3.49 0.41
CA GLU A 166 8.92 4.04 -0.57
C GLU A 166 7.45 3.76 -0.23
N ASN A 167 7.11 2.51 0.13
CA ASN A 167 5.72 2.13 0.36
C ASN A 167 5.23 2.42 1.79
N TYR A 168 6.11 2.33 2.79
CA TYR A 168 5.72 2.53 4.19
C TYR A 168 6.21 3.85 4.79
N VAL A 169 7.51 4.14 4.73
CA VAL A 169 8.07 5.29 5.49
C VAL A 169 7.64 6.63 4.90
N VAL A 170 7.70 6.78 3.58
CA VAL A 170 7.36 8.06 2.91
C VAL A 170 5.89 8.47 3.11
N PRO A 171 4.87 7.60 2.91
CA PRO A 171 3.48 7.97 3.18
C PRO A 171 3.21 8.33 4.64
N ARG A 172 3.76 7.56 5.60
CA ARG A 172 3.64 7.86 7.04
C ARG A 172 4.29 9.21 7.38
N ARG A 173 5.46 9.53 6.82
CA ARG A 173 6.16 10.82 7.02
C ARG A 173 5.37 12.00 6.43
N GLN A 174 4.68 11.80 5.30
CA GLN A 174 3.78 12.80 4.71
C GLN A 174 2.55 13.05 5.61
N ILE A 175 1.93 12.01 6.17
CA ILE A 175 0.81 12.12 7.12
C ILE A 175 1.22 12.92 8.36
N THR A 176 2.36 12.58 8.98
CA THR A 176 2.86 13.33 10.16
C THR A 176 3.21 14.78 9.81
N ARG A 177 3.81 15.02 8.65
CA ARG A 177 4.13 16.37 8.16
C ARG A 177 2.88 17.26 8.05
N VAL A 178 1.79 16.78 7.46
CA VAL A 178 0.54 17.55 7.35
C VAL A 178 -0.02 17.96 8.72
N LEU A 179 0.05 17.06 9.72
CA LEU A 179 -0.40 17.36 11.09
C LEU A 179 0.51 18.40 11.78
N LEU A 180 1.81 18.40 11.50
CA LEU A 180 2.77 19.38 12.01
C LEU A 180 2.67 20.75 11.32
N GLU A 181 2.46 20.77 10.00
CA GLU A 181 2.23 22.00 9.22
C GLU A 181 0.96 22.71 9.68
N ARG A 182 -0.11 21.96 10.01
CA ARG A 182 -1.31 22.51 10.67
C ARG A 182 -0.99 23.08 12.06
N ALA A 183 -0.21 22.38 12.88
CA ALA A 183 0.18 22.85 14.21
C ALA A 183 1.02 24.15 14.16
N GLN A 184 1.86 24.34 13.15
CA GLN A 184 2.54 25.62 12.90
C GLN A 184 1.55 26.72 12.50
N ALA A 185 0.60 26.44 11.61
CA ALA A 185 -0.43 27.40 11.20
C ALA A 185 -1.37 27.81 12.36
N GLU A 186 -1.63 26.90 13.30
CA GLU A 186 -2.35 27.14 14.56
C GLU A 186 -1.51 27.91 15.61
N GLY A 187 -0.20 28.07 15.39
CA GLY A 187 0.73 28.67 16.35
C GLY A 187 1.06 27.80 17.56
N SER A 188 0.71 26.51 17.53
CA SER A 188 1.03 25.54 18.59
C SER A 188 2.42 24.90 18.44
N LEU A 189 3.04 25.05 17.27
CA LEU A 189 4.46 24.73 17.00
C LEU A 189 5.15 25.97 16.42
N ALA A 190 6.46 26.14 16.70
CA ALA A 190 7.23 27.29 16.24
C ALA A 190 7.29 27.37 14.70
N ALA A 191 7.08 28.57 14.15
CA ALA A 191 6.95 28.80 12.71
C ALA A 191 8.26 28.59 11.91
N ASP A 192 9.40 28.52 12.59
CA ASP A 192 10.74 28.23 12.05
C ASP A 192 11.22 26.80 12.39
N ALA A 193 10.39 25.97 13.00
CA ALA A 193 10.73 24.58 13.32
C ALA A 193 10.91 23.74 12.05
N ASP A 194 12.06 23.07 11.93
CA ASP A 194 12.29 22.05 10.91
C ASP A 194 11.49 20.79 11.24
N LEU A 195 10.38 20.60 10.51
CA LEU A 195 9.46 19.48 10.70
C LEU A 195 10.07 18.12 10.37
N ASP A 196 11.03 18.07 9.45
CA ASP A 196 11.69 16.82 9.06
C ASP A 196 12.64 16.37 10.18
N VAL A 197 13.44 17.29 10.72
CA VAL A 197 14.27 17.04 11.91
C VAL A 197 13.40 16.66 13.11
N LEU A 198 12.24 17.31 13.28
CA LEU A 198 11.31 17.02 14.39
C LEU A 198 10.70 15.62 14.31
N ILE A 199 10.31 15.17 13.12
CA ILE A 199 9.87 13.78 12.89
C ILE A 199 11.03 12.81 13.16
N ASP A 200 12.20 13.08 12.59
CA ASP A 200 13.34 12.17 12.65
C ASP A 200 13.91 12.07 14.09
N MET A 201 13.77 13.13 14.92
CA MET A 201 14.04 13.10 16.37
C MET A 201 13.12 12.14 17.13
N VAL A 202 11.81 12.23 16.93
CA VAL A 202 10.82 11.38 17.64
C VAL A 202 10.93 9.93 17.18
N VAL A 203 11.00 9.70 15.86
CA VAL A 203 11.17 8.36 15.28
C VAL A 203 12.52 7.77 15.68
N GLY A 204 13.61 8.54 15.62
CA GLY A 204 14.94 8.11 16.02
C GLY A 204 15.02 7.69 17.49
N ALA A 205 14.38 8.44 18.39
CA ALA A 205 14.27 8.07 19.80
C ALA A 205 13.56 6.72 19.99
N VAL A 206 12.41 6.53 19.35
CA VAL A 206 11.64 5.26 19.41
C VAL A 206 12.43 4.09 18.84
N MET A 207 13.03 4.25 17.65
CA MET A 207 13.80 3.17 17.01
C MET A 207 15.06 2.82 17.82
N PHE A 208 15.75 3.81 18.39
CA PHE A 208 16.87 3.56 19.30
C PHE A 208 16.43 2.86 20.59
N ARG A 209 15.26 3.19 21.14
CA ARG A 209 14.72 2.49 22.32
C ARG A 209 14.34 1.04 22.02
N LEU A 210 13.81 0.76 20.83
CA LEU A 210 13.40 -0.58 20.39
C LEU A 210 14.57 -1.57 20.24
N VAL A 211 15.80 -1.11 19.98
CA VAL A 211 16.98 -1.99 19.82
C VAL A 211 17.80 -2.24 21.10
N GLN A 212 17.53 -1.53 22.20
CA GLN A 212 18.25 -1.71 23.48
C GLN A 212 18.02 -3.10 24.09
N PRO A 213 18.96 -3.65 24.90
CA PRO A 213 18.83 -5.02 25.42
C PRO A 213 17.62 -5.19 26.36
N GLU A 214 17.35 -4.19 27.19
CA GLU A 214 16.24 -4.14 28.14
C GLU A 214 15.00 -3.54 27.47
N PRO A 215 13.91 -4.30 27.21
CA PRO A 215 12.66 -3.73 26.72
C PRO A 215 11.95 -2.91 27.80
N LEU A 216 11.01 -2.06 27.39
CA LEU A 216 10.04 -1.44 28.31
C LEU A 216 8.78 -2.32 28.36
N ASP A 217 8.07 -2.29 29.48
CA ASP A 217 6.65 -2.63 29.52
C ASP A 217 5.82 -1.45 28.98
N ALA A 218 4.51 -1.64 28.79
CA ALA A 218 3.64 -0.59 28.27
C ALA A 218 3.63 0.69 29.15
N ALA A 219 3.75 0.53 30.48
CA ALA A 219 3.83 1.66 31.40
C ALA A 219 5.11 2.49 31.20
N GLY A 220 6.27 1.84 31.14
CA GLY A 220 7.55 2.46 30.84
C GLY A 220 7.61 3.04 29.43
N ALA A 221 7.05 2.34 28.43
CA ALA A 221 6.98 2.79 27.04
C ALA A 221 6.16 4.08 26.92
N ARG A 222 5.01 4.15 27.60
CA ARG A 222 4.20 5.35 27.67
C ARG A 222 4.94 6.52 28.33
N ALA A 223 5.55 6.31 29.50
CA ALA A 223 6.30 7.36 30.20
C ALA A 223 7.51 7.85 29.41
N TYR A 224 8.16 6.95 28.65
CA TYR A 224 9.24 7.29 27.72
C TYR A 224 8.73 8.16 26.56
N LEU A 225 7.64 7.76 25.89
CA LEU A 225 7.02 8.53 24.80
C LEU A 225 6.54 9.90 25.28
N GLU A 226 5.86 9.99 26.43
CA GLU A 226 5.46 11.27 27.04
C GLU A 226 6.65 12.21 27.28
N SER A 227 7.80 11.65 27.69
CA SER A 227 9.05 12.42 27.83
C SER A 227 9.64 12.86 26.49
N VAL A 228 9.59 12.00 25.45
CA VAL A 228 10.06 12.33 24.09
C VAL A 228 9.20 13.42 23.45
N TYR A 229 7.87 13.28 23.42
CA TYR A 229 6.98 14.27 22.84
C TYR A 229 7.04 15.63 23.57
N ARG A 230 7.18 15.61 24.91
CA ARG A 230 7.40 16.84 25.70
C ARG A 230 8.73 17.53 25.35
N ARG A 231 9.82 16.76 25.23
CA ARG A 231 11.15 17.29 24.83
C ARG A 231 11.19 17.78 23.39
N ALA A 232 10.32 17.26 22.53
CA ALA A 232 10.10 17.73 21.17
C ALA A 232 9.19 18.98 21.08
N GLY A 233 8.62 19.45 22.20
CA GLY A 233 7.69 20.59 22.22
C GLY A 233 6.31 20.28 21.63
N LEU A 234 5.96 18.99 21.49
CA LEU A 234 4.73 18.53 20.85
C LEU A 234 3.57 18.28 21.83
N ILE A 235 3.87 18.18 23.13
CA ILE A 235 2.90 18.16 24.24
C ILE A 235 3.47 18.90 25.46
N GLU A 236 2.58 19.37 26.33
CA GLU A 236 2.91 19.85 27.69
C GLU A 236 3.10 18.69 28.67
#